data_AF-A0A923LHL9-F1
#
_entry.id   AF-A0A923LHL9-F1
#
_cell.length_a   1.000
_cell.length_b   1.000
_cell.length_c   1.000
_cell.angle_alpha   90.00
_cell.angle_beta   90.00
_cell.angle_gamma   90.00
#
_symmetry.space_group_name_H-M   'P 1'
#
loop_
_entity.id
_entity.type
_entity.pdbx_description
1 polymer ?
#
loop_
_entity_poly.entity_id
_entity_poly.type
_entity_poly.pdbx_seq_one_letter_code
_entity_poly.pdbx_strand_id
1 'polypeptide(L)'
;MTKSNEIAIRELTLIDKINMIDNIVSACFTDGEYTPYYYESSLTIAIALYCINGITFEENESVYDTVMADEQIKVLIDDIKEHNSDICEIEKHAIDIIKFKKQQIIHGSDTLRKLGEFLDVFVDALSGIANLNIQNISNEDMKLAVEFMQNMKDKNITETTIANAMNKVIKNHKVPNTKIYEGQRERIAEQQKQLKEKDAEITALKIWKQEHEK
;
A
#
# COMPACT_ATOMS: atom_id res chain seq x y z
N MET A 1 -11.70 -33.58 -12.86
CA MET A 1 -10.69 -34.08 -13.83
C MET A 1 -10.11 -32.86 -14.52
N THR A 2 -8.84 -32.53 -14.29
CA THR A 2 -8.21 -31.33 -14.90
C THR A 2 -8.10 -31.53 -16.41
N LYS A 3 -8.81 -30.71 -17.20
CA LYS A 3 -8.61 -30.65 -18.65
C LYS A 3 -7.37 -29.80 -18.93
N SER A 4 -6.24 -30.46 -19.15
CA SER A 4 -4.97 -29.81 -19.51
C SER A 4 -5.02 -29.30 -20.96
N ASN A 5 -4.94 -27.98 -21.11
CA ASN A 5 -4.19 -27.38 -22.22
C ASN A 5 -2.73 -27.24 -21.75
N GLU A 6 -1.76 -27.08 -22.66
CA GLU A 6 -0.32 -27.01 -22.31
C GLU A 6 -0.06 -26.13 -21.07
N ILE A 7 0.44 -26.77 -20.00
CA ILE A 7 0.72 -26.12 -18.72
C ILE A 7 1.96 -25.23 -18.87
N ALA A 8 1.84 -23.96 -18.50
CA ALA A 8 2.94 -23.00 -18.60
C ALA A 8 2.96 -22.03 -17.43
N ILE A 9 4.15 -21.61 -17.01
CA ILE A 9 4.33 -20.54 -16.02
C ILE A 9 3.94 -19.20 -16.67
N ARG A 10 3.14 -18.42 -15.95
CA ARG A 10 2.63 -17.11 -16.37
C ARG A 10 3.44 -15.99 -15.72
N GLU A 11 3.84 -14.99 -16.52
CA GLU A 11 4.38 -13.74 -15.97
C GLU A 11 3.29 -12.97 -15.20
N LEU A 12 3.62 -12.51 -13.99
CA LEU A 12 2.66 -11.84 -13.11
C LEU A 12 2.55 -10.36 -13.44
N THR A 13 1.32 -9.88 -13.67
CA THR A 13 1.06 -8.45 -13.70
C THR A 13 1.03 -7.87 -12.29
N LEU A 14 1.13 -6.55 -12.15
CA LEU A 14 0.97 -5.88 -10.86
C LEU A 14 -0.38 -6.22 -10.20
N ILE A 15 -1.45 -6.34 -10.99
CA ILE A 15 -2.79 -6.68 -10.50
C ILE A 15 -2.81 -8.11 -9.95
N ASP A 16 -2.16 -9.05 -10.64
CA ASP A 16 -2.06 -10.44 -10.14
C ASP A 16 -1.34 -10.47 -8.78
N LYS A 17 -0.22 -9.75 -8.65
CA LYS A 17 0.53 -9.66 -7.39
C LYS A 17 -0.33 -9.12 -6.25
N ILE A 18 -1.12 -8.06 -6.49
CA ILE A 18 -2.04 -7.49 -5.49
C ILE A 18 -3.11 -8.51 -5.08
N ASN A 19 -3.73 -9.18 -6.06
CA ASN A 19 -4.78 -10.16 -5.79
C ASN A 19 -4.25 -11.38 -5.04
N MET A 20 -3.02 -11.82 -5.33
CA MET A 20 -2.36 -12.90 -4.58
C MET A 20 -2.11 -12.50 -3.12
N ILE A 21 -1.58 -11.30 -2.88
CA ILE A 21 -1.36 -10.78 -1.53
C ILE A 21 -2.68 -10.72 -0.77
N ASP A 22 -3.74 -10.16 -1.37
CA ASP A 22 -5.04 -10.03 -0.72
C ASP A 22 -5.68 -11.39 -0.40
N ASN A 23 -5.53 -12.38 -1.30
CA ASN A 23 -5.99 -13.75 -1.08
C ASN A 23 -5.31 -14.38 0.15
N ILE A 24 -3.96 -14.30 0.22
CA ILE A 24 -3.16 -14.87 1.32
C ILE A 24 -3.51 -14.18 2.64
N VAL A 25 -3.55 -12.84 2.63
CA VAL A 25 -3.87 -12.06 3.82
C VAL A 25 -5.27 -12.38 4.30
N SER A 26 -6.28 -12.41 3.42
CA SER A 26 -7.67 -12.67 3.79
C SER A 26 -7.86 -14.06 4.38
N ALA A 27 -7.17 -15.08 3.85
CA ALA A 27 -7.20 -16.42 4.43
C ALA A 27 -6.65 -16.48 5.86
N CYS A 28 -5.69 -15.59 6.19
CA CYS A 28 -5.13 -15.50 7.54
C CYS A 28 -6.02 -14.75 8.53
N PHE A 29 -7.16 -14.21 8.10
CA PHE A 29 -8.13 -13.54 8.97
C PHE A 29 -9.57 -13.91 8.62
N THR A 30 -10.12 -14.89 9.33
CA THR A 30 -11.52 -15.34 9.17
C THR A 30 -12.36 -14.87 10.35
N ASP A 31 -13.55 -14.34 10.10
CA ASP A 31 -14.49 -13.86 11.13
C ASP A 31 -13.90 -12.86 12.13
N GLY A 32 -12.92 -12.06 11.68
CA GLY A 32 -12.22 -11.09 12.52
C GLY A 32 -11.15 -11.69 13.44
N GLU A 33 -10.96 -13.01 13.40
CA GLU A 33 -9.93 -13.72 14.15
C GLU A 33 -8.68 -13.95 13.30
N TYR A 34 -7.54 -14.14 13.97
CA TYR A 34 -6.28 -14.48 13.31
C TYR A 34 -6.17 -16.00 13.10
N THR A 35 -6.15 -16.43 11.83
CA THR A 35 -6.17 -17.83 11.39
C THR A 35 -4.93 -18.21 10.58
N PRO A 36 -3.72 -18.21 11.19
CA PRO A 36 -2.45 -18.36 10.47
C PRO A 36 -2.27 -19.71 9.75
N TYR A 37 -3.02 -20.73 10.17
CA TYR A 37 -2.92 -22.07 9.62
C TYR A 37 -3.40 -22.19 8.16
N TYR A 38 -4.08 -21.16 7.63
CA TYR A 38 -4.44 -21.08 6.20
C TYR A 38 -3.37 -20.41 5.31
N TYR A 39 -2.24 -19.97 5.86
CA TYR A 39 -1.21 -19.29 5.07
C TYR A 39 -0.65 -20.18 3.95
N GLU A 40 -0.20 -21.39 4.29
CA GLU A 40 0.44 -22.30 3.31
C GLU A 40 -0.53 -22.76 2.22
N SER A 41 -1.79 -23.03 2.58
CA SER A 41 -2.81 -23.43 1.63
C SER A 41 -3.24 -22.27 0.74
N SER A 42 -3.36 -21.04 1.27
CA SER A 42 -3.69 -19.86 0.46
C SER A 42 -2.55 -19.45 -0.48
N LEU A 43 -1.28 -19.58 -0.08
CA LEU A 43 -0.15 -19.39 -0.98
C LEU A 43 -0.18 -20.39 -2.15
N THR A 44 -0.45 -21.66 -1.84
CA THR A 44 -0.58 -22.74 -2.84
C THR A 44 -1.72 -22.45 -3.82
N ILE A 45 -2.88 -22.06 -3.31
CA ILE A 45 -4.04 -21.65 -4.12
C ILE A 45 -3.71 -20.45 -5.00
N ALA A 46 -3.05 -19.42 -4.44
CA ALA A 46 -2.67 -18.22 -5.18
C ALA A 46 -1.71 -18.56 -6.34
N ILE A 47 -0.70 -19.39 -6.11
CA ILE A 47 0.23 -19.81 -7.17
C ILE A 47 -0.52 -20.56 -8.27
N ALA A 48 -1.41 -21.48 -7.89
CA ALA A 48 -2.19 -22.24 -8.86
C ALA A 48 -3.11 -21.36 -9.73
N LEU A 49 -3.75 -20.35 -9.14
CA LEU A 49 -4.68 -19.46 -9.83
C LEU A 49 -3.99 -18.41 -10.70
N TYR A 50 -2.83 -17.90 -10.27
CA TYR A 50 -2.22 -16.71 -10.87
C TYR A 50 -0.88 -16.98 -11.57
N CYS A 51 -0.18 -18.08 -11.27
CA CYS A 51 1.14 -18.35 -11.84
C CYS A 51 1.13 -19.45 -12.90
N ILE A 52 0.04 -20.21 -13.02
CA ILE A 52 -0.02 -21.38 -13.90
C ILE A 52 -1.16 -21.22 -14.91
N ASN A 53 -0.80 -21.23 -16.19
CA ASN A 53 -1.74 -21.33 -17.30
C ASN A 53 -2.06 -22.80 -17.61
N GLY A 54 -3.24 -23.04 -18.19
CA GLY A 54 -3.64 -24.38 -18.65
C GLY A 54 -4.36 -25.24 -17.59
N ILE A 55 -4.54 -24.72 -16.38
CA ILE A 55 -5.36 -25.33 -15.33
C ILE A 55 -6.74 -24.65 -15.33
N THR A 56 -7.78 -25.47 -15.24
CA THR A 56 -9.17 -25.00 -15.07
C THR A 56 -9.76 -25.72 -13.88
N PHE A 57 -10.56 -24.99 -13.10
CA PHE A 57 -11.20 -25.54 -11.92
C PHE A 57 -12.71 -25.65 -12.10
N GLU A 58 -13.30 -26.73 -11.62
CA GLU A 58 -14.76 -26.93 -11.59
C GLU A 58 -15.41 -26.03 -10.52
N GLU A 59 -16.63 -25.56 -10.79
CA GLU A 59 -17.40 -24.82 -9.78
C GLU A 59 -17.63 -25.72 -8.55
N ASN A 60 -17.20 -25.24 -7.37
CA ASN A 60 -17.26 -25.92 -6.07
C ASN A 60 -16.16 -26.95 -5.77
N GLU A 61 -15.15 -27.10 -6.61
CA GLU A 61 -13.99 -27.90 -6.20
C GLU A 61 -13.01 -27.11 -5.33
N SER A 62 -12.34 -27.82 -4.42
CA SER A 62 -11.26 -27.26 -3.60
C SER A 62 -10.02 -27.15 -4.48
N VAL A 63 -9.66 -25.92 -4.87
CA VAL A 63 -8.43 -25.65 -5.64
C VAL A 63 -7.22 -26.33 -4.99
N TYR A 64 -7.10 -26.22 -3.67
CA TYR A 64 -6.00 -26.82 -2.91
C TYR A 64 -5.96 -28.34 -3.05
N ASP A 65 -7.08 -29.03 -2.82
CA ASP A 65 -7.10 -30.49 -2.90
C ASP A 65 -6.84 -30.97 -4.33
N THR A 66 -7.37 -30.26 -5.32
CA THR A 66 -7.16 -30.57 -6.74
C THR A 66 -5.69 -30.45 -7.13
N VAL A 67 -4.99 -29.38 -6.73
CA VAL A 67 -3.56 -29.24 -7.08
C VAL A 67 -2.66 -30.16 -6.28
N MET A 68 -3.00 -30.47 -5.02
CA MET A 68 -2.21 -31.37 -4.19
C MET A 68 -2.38 -32.85 -4.57
N ALA A 69 -3.47 -33.20 -5.25
CA ALA A 69 -3.69 -34.54 -5.79
C ALA A 69 -2.96 -34.79 -7.12
N ASP A 70 -2.59 -33.74 -7.86
CA ASP A 70 -1.83 -33.84 -9.11
C ASP A 70 -0.34 -33.62 -8.86
N GLU A 71 0.45 -34.70 -8.94
CA GLU A 71 1.89 -34.66 -8.64
C GLU A 71 2.66 -33.70 -9.57
N GLN A 72 2.25 -33.55 -10.84
CA GLN A 72 2.95 -32.66 -11.77
C GLN A 72 2.72 -31.20 -11.40
N ILE A 73 1.47 -30.84 -11.08
CA ILE A 73 1.11 -29.48 -10.67
C ILE A 73 1.75 -29.17 -9.32
N LYS A 74 1.72 -30.10 -8.37
CA LYS A 74 2.35 -29.94 -7.06
C LYS A 74 3.85 -29.66 -7.16
N VAL A 75 4.59 -30.46 -7.94
CA VAL A 75 6.03 -30.24 -8.16
C VAL A 75 6.29 -28.88 -8.80
N LEU A 76 5.45 -28.46 -9.75
CA LEU A 76 5.55 -27.14 -10.37
C LEU A 76 5.28 -26.00 -9.37
N ILE A 77 4.30 -26.15 -8.48
CA ILE A 77 4.03 -25.17 -7.42
C ILE A 77 5.22 -25.06 -6.47
N ASP A 78 5.80 -26.20 -6.06
CA ASP A 78 6.95 -26.23 -5.16
C ASP A 78 8.17 -25.55 -5.81
N ASP A 79 8.43 -25.81 -7.10
CA ASP A 79 9.48 -25.13 -7.86
C ASP A 79 9.26 -23.60 -7.94
N ILE A 80 8.03 -23.16 -8.19
CA ILE A 80 7.67 -21.74 -8.22
C ILE A 80 7.90 -21.10 -6.84
N LYS A 81 7.53 -21.78 -5.74
CA LYS A 81 7.77 -21.27 -4.37
C LYS A 81 9.26 -21.07 -4.08
N GLU A 82 10.09 -22.02 -4.48
CA GLU A 82 11.52 -21.99 -4.17
C GLU A 82 12.31 -21.00 -5.04
N HIS A 83 11.92 -20.85 -6.32
CA HIS A 83 12.77 -20.20 -7.31
C HIS A 83 12.21 -18.91 -7.91
N ASN A 84 10.93 -18.57 -7.69
CA ASN A 84 10.33 -17.37 -8.26
C ASN A 84 10.48 -16.14 -7.34
N SER A 85 11.21 -15.13 -7.80
CA SER A 85 11.46 -13.89 -7.04
C SER A 85 10.19 -13.10 -6.74
N ASP A 86 9.20 -13.12 -7.63
CA ASP A 86 7.94 -12.41 -7.42
C ASP A 86 7.14 -13.03 -6.28
N ILE A 87 7.18 -14.36 -6.14
CA ILE A 87 6.55 -15.07 -5.02
C ILE A 87 7.23 -14.69 -3.71
N CYS A 88 8.56 -14.64 -3.68
CA CYS A 88 9.30 -14.18 -2.52
C CYS A 88 8.92 -12.73 -2.10
N GLU A 89 8.67 -11.84 -3.06
CA GLU A 89 8.17 -10.47 -2.78
C GLU A 89 6.73 -10.47 -2.26
N ILE A 90 5.84 -11.24 -2.92
CA ILE A 90 4.43 -11.40 -2.51
C ILE A 90 4.34 -11.89 -1.07
N GLU A 91 5.09 -12.93 -0.70
CA GLU A 91 5.11 -13.48 0.65
C GLU A 91 5.60 -12.45 1.67
N LYS A 92 6.67 -11.71 1.37
CA LYS A 92 7.16 -10.64 2.25
C LYS A 92 6.09 -9.59 2.51
N HIS A 93 5.40 -9.14 1.46
CA HIS A 93 4.31 -8.16 1.57
C HIS A 93 3.11 -8.71 2.34
N ALA A 94 2.67 -9.94 2.04
CA ALA A 94 1.58 -10.59 2.74
C ALA A 94 1.89 -10.75 4.24
N ILE A 95 3.09 -11.22 4.59
CA ILE A 95 3.55 -11.39 5.97
C ILE A 95 3.56 -10.04 6.71
N ASP A 96 3.99 -8.96 6.05
CA ASP A 96 4.01 -7.63 6.67
C ASP A 96 2.59 -7.12 6.98
N ILE A 97 1.66 -7.26 6.03
CA ILE A 97 0.24 -6.92 6.22
C ILE A 97 -0.40 -7.80 7.31
N ILE A 98 -0.07 -9.10 7.36
CA ILE A 98 -0.55 -10.01 8.40
C ILE A 98 -0.05 -9.56 9.78
N LYS A 99 1.24 -9.23 9.90
CA LYS A 99 1.82 -8.70 11.15
C LYS A 99 1.10 -7.43 11.57
N PHE A 100 0.88 -6.52 10.64
CA PHE A 100 0.13 -5.29 10.85
C PHE A 100 -1.27 -5.57 11.40
N LYS A 101 -2.08 -6.38 10.70
CA LYS A 101 -3.46 -6.71 11.11
C LYS A 101 -3.49 -7.41 12.46
N LYS A 102 -2.55 -8.31 12.73
CA LYS A 102 -2.37 -8.93 14.05
C LYS A 102 -2.12 -7.88 15.14
N GLN A 103 -1.27 -6.89 14.87
CA GLN A 103 -1.03 -5.79 15.81
C GLN A 103 -2.28 -4.91 16.01
N GLN A 104 -3.11 -4.71 14.98
CA GLN A 104 -4.39 -3.99 15.10
C GLN A 104 -5.35 -4.69 16.08
N ILE A 105 -5.47 -6.02 15.97
CA ILE A 105 -6.32 -6.83 16.88
C ILE A 105 -5.81 -6.75 18.33
N ILE A 106 -4.49 -6.78 18.53
CA ILE A 106 -3.86 -6.80 19.87
C ILE A 106 -3.85 -5.40 20.53
N HIS A 107 -3.59 -4.35 19.75
CA HIS A 107 -3.29 -2.99 20.26
C HIS A 107 -4.35 -1.96 19.88
N GLY A 108 -5.59 -2.40 19.69
CA GLY A 108 -6.64 -1.66 19.00
C GLY A 108 -7.00 -0.25 19.51
N SER A 109 -6.52 0.21 20.68
CA SER A 109 -6.78 1.58 21.14
C SER A 109 -5.72 2.61 20.72
N ASP A 110 -4.42 2.28 20.80
CA ASP A 110 -3.36 3.31 20.72
C ASP A 110 -2.44 3.19 19.51
N THR A 111 -2.19 1.98 19.02
CA THR A 111 -1.35 1.75 17.84
C THR A 111 -2.15 1.91 16.56
N LEU A 112 -3.44 1.53 16.56
CA LEU A 112 -4.34 1.65 15.41
C LEU A 112 -4.49 3.09 14.90
N ARG A 113 -4.48 4.07 15.80
CA ARG A 113 -4.51 5.49 15.44
C ARG A 113 -3.23 5.93 14.72
N LYS A 114 -2.07 5.63 15.30
CA LYS A 114 -0.75 5.99 14.72
C LYS A 114 -0.46 5.27 13.41
N LEU A 115 -1.05 4.10 13.24
CA LEU A 115 -0.83 3.21 12.13
C LEU A 115 -1.81 3.46 10.98
N GLY A 116 -3.05 3.87 11.28
CA GLY A 116 -3.96 4.48 10.31
C GLY A 116 -3.39 5.77 9.75
N GLU A 117 -2.86 6.64 10.61
CA GLU A 117 -2.12 7.84 10.20
C GLU A 117 -0.91 7.51 9.29
N PHE A 118 -0.23 6.38 9.50
CA PHE A 118 0.87 5.93 8.64
C PHE A 118 0.39 5.32 7.32
N LEU A 119 -0.66 4.49 7.32
CA LEU A 119 -1.23 3.91 6.10
C LEU A 119 -1.87 4.96 5.20
N ASP A 120 -2.55 5.96 5.75
CA ASP A 120 -3.10 7.06 4.97
C ASP A 120 -1.97 7.82 4.26
N VAL A 121 -0.86 8.09 4.96
CA VAL A 121 0.35 8.68 4.36
C VAL A 121 0.97 7.76 3.31
N PHE A 122 0.95 6.44 3.50
CA PHE A 122 1.50 5.47 2.56
C PHE A 122 0.62 5.30 1.30
N VAL A 123 -0.70 5.28 1.46
CA VAL A 123 -1.70 5.24 0.38
C VAL A 123 -1.67 6.55 -0.40
N ASP A 124 -1.54 7.70 0.27
CA ASP A 124 -1.36 9.00 -0.38
C ASP A 124 -0.03 9.10 -1.12
N ALA A 125 1.05 8.52 -0.57
CA ALA A 125 2.34 8.44 -1.23
C ALA A 125 2.28 7.53 -2.48
N LEU A 126 1.64 6.36 -2.39
CA LEU A 126 1.46 5.45 -3.53
C LEU A 126 0.50 6.02 -4.57
N SER A 127 -0.57 6.68 -4.17
CA SER A 127 -1.51 7.36 -5.07
C SER A 127 -0.85 8.57 -5.74
N GLY A 128 0.00 9.29 -5.00
CA GLY A 128 0.86 10.33 -5.53
C GLY A 128 1.83 9.78 -6.58
N ILE A 129 2.48 8.65 -6.32
CA ILE A 129 3.40 7.96 -7.25
C ILE A 129 2.66 7.41 -8.48
N ALA A 130 1.47 6.82 -8.30
CA ALA A 130 0.64 6.32 -9.40
C ALA A 130 0.13 7.46 -10.32
N ASN A 131 -0.09 8.65 -9.74
CA ASN A 131 -0.45 9.87 -10.48
C ASN A 131 0.78 10.67 -10.96
N LEU A 132 2.01 10.30 -10.57
CA LEU A 132 3.20 10.85 -11.20
C LEU A 132 3.22 10.32 -12.64
N ASN A 133 3.14 11.23 -13.60
CA ASN A 133 3.39 10.88 -14.98
C ASN A 133 4.89 10.59 -15.14
N ILE A 134 5.31 9.36 -14.83
CA ILE A 134 6.71 8.90 -14.81
C ILE A 134 7.39 9.13 -16.17
N GLN A 135 6.61 9.19 -17.25
CA GLN A 135 7.09 9.49 -18.60
C GLN A 135 7.61 10.93 -18.78
N ASN A 136 7.24 11.85 -17.88
CA ASN A 136 7.61 13.28 -17.93
C ASN A 136 8.50 13.73 -16.75
N ILE A 137 9.04 12.80 -15.96
CA ILE A 137 10.01 13.14 -14.91
C ILE A 137 11.33 13.52 -15.60
N SER A 138 11.84 14.72 -15.30
CA SER A 138 13.12 15.15 -15.87
C SER A 138 14.27 14.31 -15.28
N ASN A 139 15.37 14.19 -16.02
CA ASN A 139 16.59 13.53 -15.53
C ASN A 139 17.15 14.18 -14.26
N GLU A 140 16.87 15.46 -14.00
CA GLU A 140 17.25 16.17 -12.77
C GLU A 140 16.36 15.77 -11.59
N ASP A 141 15.05 15.64 -11.81
CA ASP A 141 14.10 15.20 -10.79
C ASP A 141 14.35 13.74 -10.37
N MET A 142 14.70 12.86 -11.32
CA MET A 142 15.15 11.50 -10.98
C MET A 142 16.45 11.49 -10.17
N LYS A 143 17.41 12.36 -10.47
CA LYS A 143 18.67 12.46 -9.70
C LYS A 143 18.41 12.91 -8.27
N LEU A 144 17.50 13.87 -8.08
CA LEU A 144 17.06 14.34 -6.77
C LEU A 144 16.42 13.21 -5.95
N ALA A 145 15.55 12.41 -6.57
CA ALA A 145 14.90 11.27 -5.93
C ALA A 145 15.90 10.17 -5.54
N VAL A 146 16.85 9.84 -6.42
CA VAL A 146 17.90 8.85 -6.14
C VAL A 146 18.81 9.32 -5.00
N GLU A 147 19.23 10.59 -4.99
CA GLU A 147 20.06 11.14 -3.92
C GLU A 147 19.32 11.19 -2.59
N PHE A 148 18.02 11.50 -2.61
CA PHE A 148 17.16 11.40 -1.42
C PHE A 148 17.12 9.97 -0.88
N MET A 149 16.85 8.98 -1.74
CA MET A 149 16.80 7.57 -1.34
C MET A 149 18.16 7.06 -0.82
N GLN A 150 19.27 7.47 -1.43
CA GLN A 150 20.61 7.14 -0.94
C GLN A 150 20.89 7.74 0.44
N ASN A 151 20.40 8.94 0.72
CA ASN A 151 20.54 9.57 2.04
C ASN A 151 19.63 8.95 3.10
N MET A 152 18.60 8.20 2.69
CA MET A 152 17.68 7.44 3.53
C MET A 152 18.09 5.97 3.70
N LYS A 153 18.97 5.46 2.84
CA LYS A 153 19.46 4.09 2.88
C LYS A 153 20.07 3.78 4.26
N ASP A 154 19.69 2.63 4.81
CA ASP A 154 20.15 2.08 6.10
C ASP A 154 19.77 2.92 7.35
N LYS A 155 18.83 3.85 7.23
CA LYS A 155 18.31 4.62 8.38
C LYS A 155 16.86 4.30 8.69
N ASN A 156 16.53 4.24 9.98
CA ASN A 156 15.14 4.16 10.40
C ASN A 156 14.35 5.40 9.96
N ILE A 157 13.20 5.17 9.34
CA ILE A 157 12.32 6.22 8.87
C ILE A 157 11.73 6.94 10.07
N THR A 158 12.21 8.17 10.29
CA THR A 158 11.81 9.07 11.38
C THR A 158 11.73 10.48 10.81
N GLU A 159 10.90 11.33 11.41
CA GLU A 159 10.69 12.71 10.96
C GLU A 159 12.00 13.51 10.86
N THR A 160 12.90 13.32 11.84
CA THR A 160 14.23 13.93 11.86
C THR A 160 15.12 13.42 10.74
N THR A 161 15.02 12.13 10.38
CA THR A 161 15.82 11.52 9.33
C THR A 161 15.36 11.96 7.94
N ILE A 162 14.04 12.04 7.74
CA ILE A 162 13.43 12.60 6.53
C ILE A 162 13.83 14.06 6.35
N ALA A 163 13.67 14.89 7.39
CA ALA A 163 14.02 16.31 7.36
C ALA A 163 15.52 16.52 7.07
N ASN A 164 16.40 15.70 7.64
CA ASN A 164 17.84 15.77 7.38
C ASN A 164 18.21 15.36 5.95
N ALA A 165 17.60 14.29 5.42
CA ALA A 165 17.81 13.87 4.03
C ALA A 165 17.31 14.93 3.06
N MET A 166 16.12 15.48 3.30
CA MET A 166 15.50 16.52 2.49
C MET A 166 16.30 17.82 2.51
N ASN A 167 16.76 18.27 3.69
CA ASN A 167 17.61 19.44 3.83
C ASN A 167 18.96 19.28 3.11
N LYS A 168 19.51 18.07 3.06
CA LYS A 168 20.77 17.78 2.38
C LYS A 168 20.60 17.85 0.85
N VAL A 169 19.53 17.27 0.33
CA VAL A 169 19.16 17.35 -1.09
C VAL A 169 18.89 18.79 -1.51
N ILE A 170 18.13 19.55 -0.71
CA ILE A 170 17.83 20.98 -0.96
C ILE A 170 19.11 21.83 -0.98
N LYS A 171 20.04 21.60 -0.04
CA LYS A 171 21.32 22.32 0.01
C LYS A 171 22.21 22.01 -1.20
N ASN A 172 22.25 20.76 -1.64
CA ASN A 172 23.09 20.31 -2.75
C ASN A 172 22.59 20.82 -4.11
N HIS A 173 21.28 20.97 -4.28
CA HIS A 173 20.67 21.36 -5.55
C HIS A 173 20.17 22.81 -5.60
N LYS A 174 20.41 23.61 -4.56
CA LYS A 174 19.95 25.02 -4.46
C LYS A 174 18.50 25.18 -4.91
N VAL A 175 17.62 24.26 -4.51
CA VAL A 175 16.19 24.32 -4.87
C VAL A 175 15.67 25.69 -4.45
N PRO A 176 15.18 26.54 -5.36
CA PRO A 176 14.91 27.94 -5.04
C PRO A 176 13.85 28.04 -3.95
N ASN A 177 14.23 28.59 -2.80
CA ASN A 177 13.36 28.85 -1.64
C ASN A 177 12.03 29.53 -2.03
N THR A 178 11.99 30.26 -3.14
CA THR A 178 10.84 31.01 -3.63
C THR A 178 9.59 30.15 -3.85
N LYS A 179 9.70 28.95 -4.44
CA LYS A 179 8.52 28.10 -4.72
C LYS A 179 7.86 27.57 -3.44
N ILE A 180 8.65 27.27 -2.40
CA ILE A 180 8.14 26.76 -1.12
C ILE A 180 7.41 27.87 -0.35
N TYR A 181 7.99 29.08 -0.31
CA TYR A 181 7.38 30.23 0.37
C TYR A 181 6.16 30.79 -0.35
N GLU A 182 6.07 30.68 -1.68
CA GLU A 182 4.89 31.09 -2.45
C GLU A 182 3.68 30.18 -2.16
N GLY A 183 3.86 28.86 -2.24
CA GLY A 183 2.76 27.93 -1.91
C GLY A 183 2.31 27.98 -0.45
N GLN A 184 3.21 28.26 0.49
CA GLN A 184 2.84 28.49 1.89
C GLN A 184 2.06 29.79 2.08
N ARG A 185 2.41 30.87 1.36
CA ARG A 185 1.67 32.15 1.43
C ARG A 185 0.25 32.03 0.87
N GLU A 186 0.05 31.29 -0.21
CA GLU A 186 -1.29 31.06 -0.79
C GLU A 186 -2.21 30.29 0.17
N ARG A 187 -1.69 29.23 0.82
CA ARG A 187 -2.47 28.48 1.82
C ARG A 187 -2.88 29.34 3.02
N ILE A 188 -1.98 30.19 3.52
CA ILE A 188 -2.28 31.10 4.63
C ILE A 188 -3.35 32.11 4.22
N ALA A 189 -3.30 32.64 2.99
CA ALA A 189 -4.29 33.58 2.48
C ALA A 189 -5.69 32.95 2.39
N GLU A 190 -5.77 31.71 1.89
CA GLU A 190 -7.04 30.98 1.77
C GLU A 190 -7.64 30.65 3.15
N GLN A 191 -6.81 30.21 4.10
CA GLN A 191 -7.26 29.93 5.47
C GLN A 191 -7.77 31.20 6.17
N GLN A 192 -7.11 32.34 5.98
CA GLN A 192 -7.57 33.62 6.53
C GLN A 192 -8.91 34.08 5.94
N LYS A 193 -9.16 33.79 4.66
CA LYS A 193 -10.43 34.08 4.01
C LYS A 193 -11.57 33.26 4.61
N GLN A 194 -11.38 31.95 4.74
CA GLN A 194 -12.37 31.03 5.33
C GLN A 194 -12.69 31.36 6.79
N LEU A 195 -11.68 31.77 7.57
CA LEU A 195 -11.86 32.23 8.95
C LEU A 195 -12.78 33.46 9.03
N LYS A 196 -12.58 34.45 8.15
CA LYS A 196 -13.42 35.66 8.11
C LYS A 196 -14.87 35.35 7.73
N GLU A 197 -15.08 34.43 6.79
CA GLU A 197 -16.42 34.01 6.37
C GLU A 197 -17.16 33.34 7.53
N LYS A 198 -16.50 32.44 8.27
CA LYS A 198 -17.10 31.79 9.45
C LYS A 198 -17.37 32.77 10.60
N ASP A 199 -16.49 33.74 10.85
CA ASP A 199 -16.72 34.75 11.89
C ASP A 199 -17.94 35.64 11.57
N ALA A 200 -18.13 35.97 10.28
CA ALA A 200 -19.32 36.71 9.82
C ALA A 200 -20.60 35.90 10.01
N GLU A 201 -20.57 34.60 9.68
CA GLU A 201 -21.71 33.68 9.85
C GLU A 201 -22.07 33.50 11.33
N ILE A 202 -21.08 33.31 12.20
CA ILE A 202 -21.29 33.21 13.66
C ILE A 202 -21.90 34.51 14.21
N THR A 203 -21.45 35.66 13.71
CA THR A 203 -21.99 36.96 14.14
C THR A 203 -23.45 37.12 13.71
N ALA A 204 -23.79 36.75 12.48
CA ALA A 204 -25.16 36.77 11.98
C ALA A 204 -26.08 35.82 12.78
N LEU A 205 -25.60 34.62 13.11
CA LEU A 205 -26.35 33.65 13.93
C LEU A 205 -26.59 34.15 15.36
N LYS A 206 -25.61 34.85 15.96
CA LYS A 206 -25.77 35.47 17.29
C LYS A 206 -26.83 36.57 17.29
N ILE A 207 -26.87 37.40 16.24
CA ILE A 207 -27.88 38.44 16.08
C ILE A 207 -29.26 37.81 15.91
N TRP A 208 -29.38 36.83 15.00
CA TRP A 208 -30.63 36.11 14.76
C TRP A 208 -31.18 35.46 16.04
N LYS A 209 -30.32 34.83 16.84
CA LYS A 209 -30.69 34.21 18.11
C LYS A 209 -31.21 35.23 19.13
N GLN A 210 -30.60 36.41 19.21
CA GLN A 210 -31.05 37.48 20.11
C GLN A 210 -32.40 38.08 19.70
N GLU A 211 -32.73 38.07 18.41
CA GLU A 211 -33.99 38.59 17.88
C GLU A 211 -35.17 37.61 18.01
N HIS A 212 -34.91 36.30 18.09
CA HIS A 212 -35.94 35.26 18.06
C HIS A 212 -36.10 34.47 19.37
N GLU A 213 -35.30 34.75 20.42
CA GLU A 213 -35.46 34.20 21.78
C GLU A 213 -36.10 35.19 22.79
N LYS A 214 -36.80 36.24 22.31
CA LYS A 214 -37.67 37.11 23.14
C LYS A 214 -39.13 36.74 22.97
#